data_AF-R4Z6H4-F1
#
_entry.id   AF-R4Z6H4-F1
#
_cell.length_a   1.000
_cell.length_b   1.000
_cell.length_c   1.000
_cell.angle_alpha   90.00
_cell.angle_beta   90.00
_cell.angle_gamma   90.00
#
_symmetry.space_group_name_H-M   'P 1'
#
loop_
_entity.id
_entity.type
_entity.pdbx_description
1 polymer ?
#
loop_
_entity_poly.entity_id
_entity_poly.type
_entity_poly.pdbx_seq_one_letter_code
_entity_poly.pdbx_strand_id
1 'polypeptide(L)' 'MAGEFDELRARLEAISEELADLAIARLRDSIDAGGTELPIDERRLTRARRAVEKAAGLLRDEPDEYGGSA' A
#
# COMPACT_ATOMS: atom_id res chain seq x y z
N MET A 1 16.34 14.01 -11.11
CA MET A 1 15.23 13.09 -11.41
C MET A 1 15.19 11.94 -10.40
N ALA A 2 16.30 11.26 -10.09
CA ALA A 2 16.37 10.23 -9.04
C ALA A 2 15.75 10.67 -7.69
N GLY A 3 16.06 11.89 -7.21
CA GLY A 3 15.49 12.40 -5.96
C GLY A 3 13.97 12.64 -5.94
N GLU A 4 13.34 12.93 -7.09
CA GLU A 4 11.89 13.17 -7.14
C GLU A 4 11.10 11.86 -6.99
N PHE A 5 11.57 10.78 -7.63
CA PHE A 5 10.98 9.46 -7.46
C PHE A 5 11.26 8.87 -6.08
N ASP A 6 12.41 9.17 -5.47
CA ASP A 6 12.71 8.81 -4.09
C ASP A 6 11.73 9.47 -3.10
N GLU A 7 11.45 10.77 -3.26
CA GLU A 7 10.48 11.49 -2.43
C GLU A 7 9.05 10.95 -2.62
N LEU A 8 8.63 10.70 -3.85
CA LEU A 8 7.32 10.10 -4.13
C LEU A 8 7.21 8.68 -3.58
N ARG A 9 8.26 7.86 -3.70
CA ARG A 9 8.32 6.52 -3.11
C ARG A 9 8.20 6.59 -1.60
N ALA A 10 8.95 7.45 -0.93
CA ALA A 10 8.89 7.60 0.53
C ALA A 10 7.48 7.98 0.99
N ARG A 11 6.78 8.85 0.24
CA ARG A 11 5.38 9.20 0.53
C ARG A 11 4.43 8.02 0.32
N LEU A 12 4.62 7.22 -0.72
CA LEU A 12 3.81 6.02 -0.93
C LEU A 12 4.06 4.97 0.17
N GLU A 13 5.31 4.79 0.59
CA GLU A 13 5.66 3.91 1.72
C GLU A 13 4.99 4.37 3.01
N ALA A 14 5.02 5.68 3.31
CA ALA A 14 4.31 6.24 4.47
C ALA A 14 2.77 5.99 4.40
N ILE A 15 2.16 6.22 3.25
CA ILE A 15 0.73 5.95 3.04
C ILE A 15 0.42 4.46 3.21
N SER A 16 1.31 3.57 2.78
CA SER A 16 1.13 2.12 2.97
C SER A 16 1.07 1.74 4.45
N GLU A 17 1.95 2.33 5.27
CA GLU A 17 1.94 2.13 6.73
C GLU A 17 0.66 2.70 7.37
N GLU A 18 0.23 3.90 6.99
CA GLU A 18 -1.03 4.48 7.48
C GLU A 18 -2.24 3.59 7.16
N LEU A 19 -2.26 2.98 5.97
CA LEU A 19 -3.30 2.03 5.59
C LEU A 19 -3.24 0.73 6.39
N ALA A 20 -2.05 0.26 6.78
CA ALA A 20 -1.87 -0.89 7.65
C ALA A 20 -2.41 -0.61 9.06
N ASP A 21 -2.04 0.52 9.64
CA ASP A 21 -2.47 0.95 10.97
C ASP A 21 -3.99 1.09 11.03
N LEU A 22 -4.60 1.71 10.01
CA LEU A 22 -6.03 1.85 9.91
C LEU A 22 -6.74 0.49 9.76
N ALA A 23 -6.18 -0.45 9.00
CA ALA A 23 -6.74 -1.80 8.87
C ALA A 23 -6.73 -2.54 10.21
N ILE A 24 -5.64 -2.44 10.97
CA ILE A 24 -5.52 -3.02 12.32
C ILE A 24 -6.53 -2.38 13.28
N ALA A 25 -6.68 -1.06 13.25
CA ALA A 25 -7.67 -0.36 14.07
C ALA A 25 -9.10 -0.85 13.78
N ARG A 26 -9.47 -0.96 12.50
CA ARG A 26 -10.80 -1.46 12.09
C ARG A 26 -11.04 -2.91 12.49
N LEU A 27 -10.01 -3.75 12.47
CA LEU A 27 -10.10 -5.12 12.94
C LEU A 27 -10.35 -5.17 14.45
N ARG A 28 -9.65 -4.35 15.23
CA ARG A 28 -9.86 -4.24 16.69
C ARG A 28 -11.28 -3.75 17.02
N ASP A 29 -11.72 -2.67 16.39
CA ASP A 29 -13.08 -2.14 16.59
C ASP A 29 -14.16 -3.18 16.28
N SER A 30 -13.95 -4.00 15.25
CA SER A 30 -14.86 -5.09 14.90
C SER A 30 -14.89 -6.18 15.98
N ILE A 31 -13.74 -6.55 16.53
CA ILE A 31 -13.64 -7.55 17.61
C ILE A 31 -14.33 -7.02 18.87
N ASP A 32 -14.09 -5.76 19.24
CA ASP A 32 -14.68 -5.12 20.41
C ASP A 32 -16.21 -4.97 20.29
N ALA A 33 -16.72 -4.79 19.07
CA ALA A 33 -18.15 -4.78 18.76
C ALA A 33 -18.78 -6.20 18.70
N GLY A 34 -18.00 -7.26 18.90
CA GLY A 34 -18.46 -8.66 18.82
C GLY A 34 -18.65 -9.19 17.39
N GLY A 35 -18.06 -8.53 16.39
CA GLY A 35 -18.08 -8.97 15.00
C GLY A 35 -17.23 -10.22 14.77
N THR A 36 -17.77 -11.17 14.01
CA THR A 36 -17.12 -12.45 13.67
C THR A 36 -16.59 -12.52 12.25
N GLU A 37 -16.90 -11.53 11.42
CA GLU A 37 -16.47 -11.44 10.02
C GLU A 37 -15.50 -10.28 9.81
N LEU A 38 -14.65 -10.44 8.80
CA LEU A 38 -13.71 -9.40 8.40
C LEU A 38 -14.47 -8.21 7.79
N PRO A 39 -14.39 -7.00 8.37
CA PRO A 39 -15.15 -5.84 7.89
C PRO A 39 -14.86 -5.54 6.42
N ILE A 40 -15.88 -5.10 5.68
CA ILE A 40 -15.72 -4.64 4.28
C ILE A 40 -14.64 -3.55 4.19
N ASP A 41 -14.54 -2.70 5.21
CA ASP A 41 -13.54 -1.65 5.32
C ASP A 41 -12.12 -2.21 5.43
N GLU A 42 -11.89 -3.26 6.23
CA GLU A 42 -10.57 -3.92 6.31
C GLU A 42 -10.16 -4.45 4.93
N ARG A 43 -11.07 -5.16 4.23
CA ARG A 43 -10.75 -5.76 2.93
C ARG A 43 -10.44 -4.70 1.87
N ARG A 44 -11.05 -3.52 2.02
CA ARG A 44 -10.80 -2.36 1.16
C ARG A 44 -9.43 -1.75 1.48
N LEU A 45 -9.09 -1.61 2.75
CA LEU A 45 -7.80 -1.08 3.22
C LEU A 45 -6.63 -1.98 2.79
N THR A 46 -6.75 -3.29 2.98
CA THR A 46 -5.72 -4.26 2.55
C THR A 46 -5.49 -4.23 1.04
N ARG A 47 -6.55 -4.06 0.23
CA ARG A 47 -6.42 -3.90 -1.23
C ARG A 47 -5.76 -2.58 -1.62
N ALA A 48 -6.14 -1.48 -0.97
CA ALA A 48 -5.52 -0.18 -1.20
C ALA A 48 -4.02 -0.20 -0.86
N ARG A 49 -3.66 -0.80 0.29
CA ARG A 49 -2.27 -0.94 0.73
C ARG A 49 -1.41 -1.66 -0.30
N ARG A 50 -1.87 -2.81 -0.80
CA ARG A 50 -1.16 -3.56 -1.85
C ARG A 50 -0.97 -2.76 -3.14
N ALA A 51 -1.95 -1.95 -3.54
CA ALA A 51 -1.83 -1.09 -4.72
C ALA A 51 -0.78 0.01 -4.51
N VAL A 52 -0.70 0.58 -3.31
CA VAL A 52 0.29 1.60 -2.94
C VAL A 52 1.69 0.99 -2.87
N GLU A 53 1.87 -0.19 -2.25
CA GLU A 53 3.14 -0.92 -2.22
C GLU A 53 3.64 -1.22 -3.64
N LYS A 54 2.75 -1.63 -4.54
CA LYS A 54 3.10 -1.86 -5.95
C LYS A 54 3.56 -0.58 -6.63
N ALA A 55 2.88 0.54 -6.40
CA ALA A 55 3.27 1.83 -6.96
C ALA A 55 4.65 2.27 -6.44
N ALA A 56 4.92 2.10 -5.14
CA ALA A 56 6.22 2.39 -4.54
C ALA A 56 7.34 1.52 -5.15
N GLY A 57 7.06 0.23 -5.38
CA GLY A 57 7.98 -0.69 -6.05
C GLY A 57 8.35 -0.25 -7.47
N LEU A 58 7.37 0.21 -8.26
CA LEU A 58 7.61 0.70 -9.63
C LEU A 58 8.49 1.96 -9.69
N LEU A 59 8.60 2.72 -8.59
CA LEU A 59 9.47 3.90 -8.49
C LEU A 59 10.87 3.55 -7.94
N ARG A 60 11.11 2.30 -7.52
CA ARG A 60 12.42 1.84 -7.04
C ARG A 60 13.31 1.38 -8.20
N ASP A 61 12.70 0.78 -9.21
CA ASP A 61 13.41 0.34 -10.41
C ASP A 61 13.69 1.58 -11.28
N GLU A 62 14.97 1.94 -11.41
CA GLU A 62 15.40 2.78 -12.53
C GLU A 62 14.91 2.08 -13.81
N PRO A 63 14.39 2.79 -14.83
CA PRO A 63 13.83 2.15 -16.01
C PRO A 63 14.93 1.46 -16.83
N ASP A 64 15.36 0.28 -16.38
CA ASP A 64 16.16 -0.62 -17.18
C ASP A 64 15.24 -1.21 -18.25
N GLU A 65 15.52 -0.81 -19.49
CA GLU A 65 15.11 -1.51 -20.68
C GLU A 65 13.61 -1.87 -20.78
N TYR A 66 12.81 -0.91 -21.25
CA TYR A 66 11.92 -1.22 -22.39
C TYR A 66 12.78 -1.47 -23.65
N GLY A 67 13.76 -2.36 -23.56
CA GLY A 67 14.54 -2.90 -24.66
C GLY A 67 13.79 -4.11 -25.17
N GLY A 68 13.05 -3.92 -26.25
CA GLY A 68 12.31 -5.02 -26.86
C GLY A 68 13.21 -6.21 -27.16
N SER A 69 12.72 -7.41 -26.89
CA SER A 69 13.11 -8.60 -27.62
C SER A 69 11.86 -9.28 -28.13
N ALA A 70 11.93 -9.58 -29.43
CA ALA A 70 10.95 -10.25 -30.27
C ALA A 70 10.46 -11.60 -29.73
#